data_AF-A0A200Q0T7-F1
#
_entry.id   AF-A0A200Q0T7-F1
#
_cell.length_a   1.000
_cell.length_b   1.000
_cell.length_c   1.000
_cell.angle_alpha   90.00
_cell.angle_beta   90.00
_cell.angle_gamma   90.00
#
_symmetry.space_group_name_H-M   'P 1'
#
loop_
_entity.id
_entity.type
_entity.pdbx_description
1 polymer ?
#
loop_
_entity_poly.entity_id
_entity_poly.type
_entity_poly.pdbx_seq_one_letter_code
_entity_poly.pdbx_strand_id
1 'polypeptide(L)'
;MAICQRQGEGITNYIRLFSEIAVDCHEHTTETHLVDICIAWMERHYCYALENLEIESFAKLEAKARRTSTSAPGNCHENDQLWEQNTRMHQVSTVTTDQRRNQDKTDKPEGKRFK
;
A
#
# COMPACT_ATOMS: atom_id res chain seq x y z
N MET A 1 -21.01 4.17 4.07
CA MET A 1 -20.43 2.84 4.36
C MET A 1 -19.70 2.96 5.69
N ALA A 2 -19.82 1.99 6.60
CA ALA A 2 -18.98 1.95 7.80
C ALA A 2 -17.79 1.05 7.51
N ILE A 3 -16.59 1.63 7.43
CA ILE A 3 -15.34 0.89 7.25
C ILE A 3 -14.77 0.69 8.66
N CYS A 4 -14.78 -0.56 9.13
CA CYS A 4 -14.21 -0.94 10.42
C CYS A 4 -12.93 -1.74 10.15
N GLN A 5 -11.90 -1.55 10.98
CA GLN A 5 -10.69 -2.36 10.87
C GLN A 5 -11.02 -3.83 11.11
N ARG A 6 -10.59 -4.71 10.20
CA ARG A 6 -10.78 -6.17 10.34
C ARG A 6 -9.72 -6.75 11.27
N GLN A 7 -10.05 -7.84 11.95
CA GLN A 7 -9.09 -8.54 12.81
C GLN A 7 -7.87 -8.99 12.00
N GLY A 8 -6.67 -8.59 12.41
CA GLY A 8 -5.41 -8.90 11.72
C GLY A 8 -5.11 -8.04 10.49
N GLU A 9 -5.97 -7.08 10.15
CA GLU A 9 -5.68 -6.08 9.11
C GLU A 9 -4.61 -5.10 9.60
N GLY A 10 -3.60 -4.89 8.77
CA GLY A 10 -2.56 -3.89 8.99
C GLY A 10 -3.15 -2.50 9.16
N ILE A 11 -2.77 -1.79 10.23
CA ILE A 11 -3.37 -0.50 10.57
C ILE A 11 -3.14 0.56 9.48
N THR A 12 -1.99 0.52 8.82
CA THR A 12 -1.68 1.44 7.71
C THR A 12 -2.55 1.16 6.49
N ASN A 13 -2.88 -0.11 6.24
CA ASN A 13 -3.76 -0.50 5.13
C ASN A 13 -5.19 -0.04 5.37
N TYR A 14 -5.69 -0.24 6.59
CA TYR A 14 -7.00 0.27 7.00
C TYR A 14 -7.09 1.79 6.84
N ILE A 15 -6.10 2.55 7.34
CA ILE A 15 -6.08 4.02 7.24
C ILE A 15 -6.12 4.48 5.78
N ARG A 16 -5.32 3.85 4.91
CA ARG A 16 -5.28 4.18 3.48
C ARG A 16 -6.61 3.92 2.81
N LEU A 17 -7.18 2.73 3.00
CA LEU A 17 -8.48 2.36 2.43
C LEU A 17 -9.59 3.31 2.92
N PHE A 18 -9.58 3.64 4.22
CA PHE A 18 -10.51 4.63 4.77
C PHE A 18 -10.35 5.98 4.07
N SER A 19 -9.12 6.47 3.93
CA SER A 19 -8.85 7.77 3.31
C SER A 19 -9.30 7.85 1.86
N GLU A 20 -9.06 6.80 1.06
CA GLU A 20 -9.47 6.73 -0.35
C GLU A 20 -10.99 6.80 -0.49
N ILE A 21 -11.73 6.08 0.36
CA ILE A 21 -13.20 6.05 0.29
C ILE A 21 -13.82 7.31 0.91
N ALA A 22 -13.21 7.85 1.97
CA ALA A 22 -13.74 9.01 2.69
C ALA A 22 -13.66 10.30 1.86
N VAL A 23 -12.59 10.47 1.08
CA VAL A 23 -12.41 11.64 0.19
C VAL A 23 -13.57 11.76 -0.80
N ASP A 24 -14.03 10.64 -1.37
CA ASP A 24 -15.11 10.65 -2.35
C ASP A 24 -16.51 10.81 -1.73
N CYS A 25 -16.68 10.38 -0.47
CA CYS A 25 -18.01 10.37 0.18
C CYS A 25 -18.28 11.62 1.04
N HIS A 26 -17.25 12.37 1.43
CA HIS A 26 -17.33 13.40 2.47
C HIS A 26 -16.73 14.75 2.05
N GLU A 27 -17.04 15.23 0.84
CA GLU A 27 -16.52 16.48 0.25
C GLU A 27 -16.70 17.74 1.14
N HIS A 28 -17.65 17.74 2.07
CA HIS A 28 -17.90 18.86 3.00
C HIS A 28 -17.44 18.62 4.45
N THR A 29 -16.75 17.52 4.71
CA THR A 29 -16.26 17.17 6.06
C THR A 29 -14.79 17.55 6.19
N THR A 30 -14.39 18.09 7.34
CA THR A 30 -12.98 18.40 7.59
C THR A 30 -12.17 17.12 7.71
N GLU A 31 -10.92 17.14 7.24
CA GLU A 31 -10.01 16.00 7.35
C GLU A 31 -9.84 15.57 8.82
N THR A 32 -9.78 16.53 9.74
CA THR A 32 -9.72 16.27 11.18
C THR A 32 -10.92 15.46 11.68
N HIS A 33 -12.13 15.78 11.25
CA HIS A 33 -13.31 14.99 11.64
C HIS A 33 -13.29 13.59 11.02
N LEU A 34 -12.81 13.46 9.78
CA LEU A 34 -12.63 12.16 9.15
C LEU A 34 -11.57 11.31 9.87
N VAL A 35 -10.52 11.93 10.39
CA VAL A 35 -9.50 11.29 11.22
C VAL A 35 -10.09 10.82 12.55
N ASP A 36 -10.90 11.64 13.23
CA ASP A 36 -11.58 11.25 14.47
C ASP A 36 -12.48 10.03 14.25
N ILE A 37 -13.25 10.05 13.17
CA ILE A 37 -14.06 8.91 12.74
C ILE A 37 -13.13 7.72 12.50
N CYS A 38 -12.10 7.87 11.67
CA CYS A 38 -11.16 6.80 11.34
C CYS A 38 -10.63 6.10 12.60
N ILE A 39 -10.21 6.87 13.61
CA ILE A 39 -9.71 6.37 14.91
C ILE A 39 -10.80 5.65 15.70
N ALA A 40 -12.03 6.19 15.75
CA ALA A 40 -13.13 5.57 16.48
C ALA A 40 -13.53 4.18 15.95
N TRP A 41 -13.27 3.90 14.66
CA TRP A 41 -13.58 2.63 14.00
C TRP A 41 -12.37 1.68 13.86
N MET A 42 -11.23 2.01 14.46
CA MET A 42 -10.05 1.14 14.57
C MET A 42 -10.25 0.01 15.59
N GLU A 43 -9.36 -0.98 15.54
CA GLU A 43 -9.24 -1.96 16.61
C GLU A 43 -8.82 -1.25 17.92
N ARG A 44 -9.45 -1.65 19.03
CA ARG A 44 -9.33 -0.97 20.33
C ARG A 44 -7.90 -0.67 20.76
N HIS A 45 -6.96 -1.59 20.54
CA HIS A 45 -5.58 -1.41 20.96
C HIS A 45 -4.87 -0.25 20.23
N TYR A 46 -5.27 0.05 18.98
CA TYR A 46 -4.83 1.24 18.26
C TYR A 46 -5.60 2.49 18.71
N CYS A 47 -6.91 2.39 18.95
CA CYS A 47 -7.71 3.51 19.46
C CYS A 47 -7.09 4.12 20.71
N TYR A 48 -6.80 3.30 21.74
CA TYR A 48 -6.23 3.79 23.01
C TYR A 48 -4.89 4.52 22.84
N ALA A 49 -4.10 4.12 21.85
CA ALA A 49 -2.79 4.71 21.59
C ALA A 49 -2.86 6.00 20.76
N LEU A 50 -3.92 6.18 19.96
CA LEU A 50 -4.03 7.23 18.96
C LEU A 50 -5.06 8.31 19.30
N GLU A 51 -6.12 7.99 20.04
CA GLU A 51 -7.26 8.90 20.33
C GLU A 51 -6.85 10.16 21.10
N ASN A 52 -5.81 10.07 21.93
CA ASN A 52 -5.32 11.19 22.75
C ASN A 52 -4.20 11.99 22.07
N LEU A 53 -3.80 11.59 20.87
CA LEU A 53 -2.85 12.33 20.08
C LEU A 53 -3.68 13.31 19.25
N GLU A 54 -3.50 14.61 19.45
CA GLU A 54 -4.13 15.65 18.61
C GLU A 54 -3.66 15.46 17.15
N ILE A 55 -4.43 14.69 16.38
CA ILE A 55 -4.11 14.30 15.00
C ILE A 55 -5.16 14.94 14.10
N GLU A 56 -4.72 15.84 13.23
CA GLU A 56 -5.63 16.63 12.39
C GLU A 56 -5.64 16.19 10.92
N SER A 57 -4.77 15.25 10.52
CA SER A 57 -4.64 14.80 9.13
C SER A 57 -4.26 13.32 9.00
N PHE A 58 -4.63 12.71 7.89
CA PHE A 58 -4.34 11.29 7.60
C PHE A 58 -2.84 11.01 7.52
N ALA A 59 -2.05 11.96 6.98
CA ALA A 59 -0.60 11.82 6.93
C ALA A 59 0.03 11.73 8.34
N LYS A 60 -0.46 12.54 9.29
CA LYS A 60 -0.03 12.49 10.70
C LYS A 60 -0.51 11.19 11.35
N LEU A 61 -1.74 10.77 11.07
CA LEU A 61 -2.33 9.52 11.57
C LEU A 61 -1.50 8.31 11.13
N GLU A 62 -1.23 8.18 9.84
CA GLU A 62 -0.46 7.07 9.26
C GLU A 62 0.95 6.98 9.88
N ALA A 63 1.64 8.12 10.02
CA ALA A 63 2.97 8.15 10.62
C ALA A 63 2.99 7.67 12.08
N LYS A 64 1.98 8.04 12.88
CA LYS A 64 1.84 7.62 14.28
C LYS A 64 1.35 6.18 14.40
N ALA A 65 0.42 5.76 13.55
CA ALA A 65 -0.07 4.39 13.50
C ALA A 65 1.05 3.41 13.17
N ARG A 66 1.92 3.74 12.19
CA ARG A 66 3.11 2.93 11.88
C ARG A 66 4.08 2.80 13.05
N ARG A 67 4.28 3.85 13.84
CA ARG A 67 5.09 3.77 15.08
C ARG A 67 4.42 2.87 16.12
N THR A 68 3.10 3.01 16.25
CA THR A 68 2.30 2.23 17.19
C THR A 68 2.29 0.74 16.82
N SER A 69 2.20 0.39 15.53
CA SER A 69 2.25 -1.02 15.10
C SER A 69 3.62 -1.64 15.30
N THR A 70 4.71 -0.86 15.28
CA THR A 70 6.06 -1.34 15.58
C THR A 70 6.35 -1.46 17.08
N SER A 71 5.66 -0.69 17.93
CA SER A 71 5.83 -0.71 19.39
C SER A 71 4.82 -1.61 20.11
N ALA A 72 3.70 -1.95 19.48
CA ALA A 72 2.74 -2.90 20.00
C ALA A 72 3.38 -4.31 20.05
N PRO A 73 3.28 -5.02 21.18
CA PRO A 73 3.85 -6.35 21.32
C PRO A 73 3.15 -7.35 20.37
N GLY A 74 3.85 -7.73 19.29
CA GLY A 74 3.72 -8.97 18.53
C GLY A 74 2.32 -9.41 18.08
N ASN A 75 1.87 -8.93 16.90
CA ASN A 75 1.16 -9.77 15.90
C ASN A 75 0.87 -9.11 14.55
N CYS A 76 1.29 -7.86 14.29
CA CYS A 76 0.90 -7.12 13.08
C CYS A 76 2.00 -6.94 12.02
N HIS A 77 3.24 -7.35 12.27
CA HIS A 77 4.39 -6.95 11.45
C HIS A 77 4.47 -7.65 10.07
N GLU A 78 3.82 -8.79 9.87
CA GLU A 78 4.00 -9.60 8.65
C GLU A 78 3.17 -9.09 7.45
N ASN A 79 1.99 -8.52 7.69
CA ASN A 79 1.12 -8.03 6.62
C ASN A 79 1.49 -6.61 6.13
N ASP A 80 2.09 -5.78 7.00
CA ASP A 80 2.46 -4.40 6.65
C ASP A 80 3.66 -4.34 5.68
N GLN A 81 4.64 -5.25 5.79
CA GLN A 81 5.78 -5.27 4.85
C GLN A 81 5.40 -5.81 3.46
N LEU A 82 4.47 -6.77 3.42
CA LEU A 82 4.12 -7.45 2.18
C LEU A 82 3.41 -6.52 1.20
N TRP A 83 2.57 -5.59 1.69
CA TRP A 83 1.90 -4.62 0.82
C TRP A 83 2.87 -3.54 0.32
N GLU A 84 3.79 -3.03 1.16
CA GLU A 84 4.80 -2.04 0.75
C GLU A 84 5.65 -2.58 -0.41
N GLN A 85 6.06 -3.85 -0.30
CA GLN A 85 6.82 -4.52 -1.34
C GLN A 85 5.99 -4.74 -2.62
N ASN A 86 4.71 -5.08 -2.49
CA ASN A 86 3.82 -5.27 -3.63
C ASN A 86 3.52 -3.95 -4.38
N THR A 87 3.28 -2.86 -3.64
CA THR A 87 3.14 -1.50 -4.19
C THR A 87 4.40 -1.01 -4.91
N ARG A 88 5.59 -1.39 -4.44
CA ARG A 88 6.86 -1.04 -5.11
C ARG A 88 7.03 -1.74 -6.45
N MET A 89 6.56 -2.98 -6.57
CA MET A 89 6.64 -3.78 -7.79
C MET A 89 5.72 -3.24 -8.91
N HIS A 90 4.56 -2.68 -8.56
CA HIS A 90 3.62 -2.08 -9.52
C HIS A 90 4.10 -0.73 -10.12
N GLN A 91 5.18 -0.13 -9.59
CA GLN A 91 5.73 1.14 -10.09
C GLN A 91 6.84 0.97 -11.15
N VAL A 92 7.24 -0.26 -11.48
CA VAL A 92 8.25 -0.54 -12.53
C VAL A 92 7.59 -1.29 -13.68
N SER A 93 6.88 -0.58 -14.56
CA SER A 93 6.50 -1.09 -15.89
C SER A 93 6.14 0.04 -16.85
N THR A 94 7.11 0.87 -17.25
CA THR A 94 7.11 1.54 -18.56
C THR A 94 8.54 1.96 -18.94
N VAL A 95 9.35 1.01 -19.41
CA VAL A 95 10.30 1.29 -20.50
C VAL A 95 10.11 0.18 -21.52
N THR A 96 9.27 0.48 -22.51
CA THR A 96 9.18 -0.26 -23.78
C THR A 96 10.57 -0.36 -24.38
N THR A 97 11.15 -1.55 -24.37
CA THR A 97 12.34 -1.83 -25.17
C THR A 97 11.85 -2.14 -26.58
N ASP A 98 11.95 -1.13 -27.44
CA ASP A 98 11.68 -1.20 -28.88
C ASP A 98 12.53 -2.31 -29.51
N GLN A 99 11.87 -3.34 -30.02
CA GLN A 99 12.50 -4.40 -30.80
C GLN A 99 12.83 -3.89 -32.20
N ARG A 100 14.05 -3.38 -32.39
CA ARG A 100 14.67 -3.30 -33.71
C ARG A 100 16.12 -3.77 -33.65
N ARG A 101 16.35 -5.04 -34.00
CA ARG A 101 17.67 -5.46 -34.48
C ARG A 101 17.54 -6.05 -35.87
N ASN A 102 17.91 -5.21 -36.84
CA ASN A 102 18.06 -5.50 -38.25
C ASN A 102 18.99 -6.68 -38.49
N GLN A 103 18.65 -7.43 -39.54
CA GLN A 103 19.43 -8.50 -40.16
C GLN A 103 20.70 -7.94 -40.84
N ASP A 104 21.84 -8.59 -40.63
CA ASP A 104 23.02 -8.59 -41.52
C ASP A 104 23.84 -9.87 -41.18
N LYS A 105 23.79 -10.93 -42.01
CA LYS A 105 24.82 -11.36 -42.99
C LYS A 105 26.21 -11.59 -42.34
N THR A 106 26.98 -12.67 -42.49
CA THR A 106 27.09 -13.85 -43.38
C THR A 106 28.11 -14.79 -42.70
N ASP A 107 27.98 -16.12 -42.76
CA ASP A 107 29.01 -17.05 -43.30
C ASP A 107 28.53 -18.53 -43.32
N LYS A 108 28.98 -19.26 -44.33
CA LYS A 108 28.64 -20.64 -44.75
C LYS A 108 29.87 -21.55 -44.44
N PRO A 109 30.00 -22.83 -44.86
CA PRO A 109 29.05 -23.94 -45.14
C PRO A 109 29.41 -25.25 -44.37
N GLU A 110 28.61 -26.31 -44.64
CA GLU A 110 29.00 -27.74 -44.83
C GLU A 110 28.29 -28.78 -43.95
N GLY A 111 27.80 -29.85 -44.61
CA GLY A 111 27.30 -31.06 -43.95
C GLY A 111 26.13 -31.77 -44.64
N LYS A 112 26.32 -32.30 -45.85
CA LYS A 112 25.37 -33.19 -46.55
C LYS A 112 25.20 -34.51 -45.79
N ARG A 113 23.98 -35.09 -45.72
CA ARG A 113 23.73 -36.51 -46.10
C ARG A 113 22.24 -36.85 -46.15
N PHE A 114 21.82 -37.31 -47.33
CA PHE A 114 20.53 -37.95 -47.61
C PHE A 114 20.48 -39.36 -47.03
N LYS A 115 19.29 -39.81 -46.60
CA LYS A 115 18.75 -41.15 -46.85
C LYS A 115 17.22 -41.10 -46.82
#